data_AF-A0A1C6XFP8-F1
#
_entry.id   AF-A0A1C6XFP8-F1
#
_cell.length_a   1.000
_cell.length_b   1.000
_cell.length_c   1.000
_cell.angle_alpha   90.00
_cell.angle_beta   90.00
_cell.angle_gamma   90.00
#
_symmetry.space_group_name_H-M   'P 1'
#
loop_
_entity.id
_entity.type
_entity.pdbx_description
1 polymer ?
#
loop_
_entity_poly.entity_id
_entity_poly.type
_entity_poly.pdbx_seq_one_letter_code
_entity_poly.pdbx_strand_id
1 'polypeptide(L)'
;MENITNGKSNNELKKIEDEKKLVTGQNLNLLLGDLKMMTAYEMSSEWKDTNMMNECFNNFSWFDSRILKNIQNYLNADEVERSKIDYAYNALFPKPIDIKDTKLNMMSLWIKSRIHYNNTFFPLHLSEYDS
;
A
#
# COMPACT_ATOMS: atom_id res chain seq x y z
N MET A 1 -27.52 -30.80 2.98
CA MET A 1 -27.38 -29.34 2.75
C MET A 1 -25.90 -28.92 2.80
N GLU A 2 -24.99 -29.66 2.15
CA GLU A 2 -23.53 -29.45 2.30
C GLU A 2 -22.82 -28.93 1.03
N ASN A 3 -23.53 -28.72 -0.09
CA ASN A 3 -22.88 -28.41 -1.37
C ASN A 3 -22.76 -26.91 -1.69
N ILE A 4 -23.31 -26.00 -0.88
CA ILE A 4 -23.34 -24.56 -1.18
C ILE A 4 -22.09 -23.84 -0.65
N THR A 5 -21.54 -24.29 0.48
CA THR A 5 -20.34 -23.74 1.12
C THR A 5 -19.06 -24.06 0.33
N ASN A 6 -18.95 -25.27 -0.23
CA ASN A 6 -17.76 -25.69 -0.99
C ASN A 6 -17.59 -24.94 -2.32
N GLY A 7 -18.70 -24.56 -2.98
CA GLY A 7 -18.68 -23.82 -4.24
C GLY A 7 -18.30 -22.34 -4.08
N LYS A 8 -18.62 -21.71 -2.94
CA LYS A 8 -18.22 -20.32 -2.64
C LYS A 8 -16.71 -20.20 -2.41
N SER A 9 -16.15 -21.12 -1.62
CA SER A 9 -14.71 -21.16 -1.32
C SER A 9 -13.84 -21.32 -2.57
N ASN A 10 -14.21 -22.23 -3.48
CA ASN A 10 -13.47 -22.43 -4.73
C ASN A 10 -13.50 -21.21 -5.67
N ASN A 11 -14.59 -20.46 -5.69
CA ASN A 11 -14.69 -19.24 -6.52
C ASN A 11 -13.86 -18.09 -5.95
N GLU A 12 -13.78 -17.97 -4.62
CA GLU A 12 -12.92 -16.98 -3.94
C GLU A 12 -11.43 -17.29 -4.16
N LEU A 13 -11.03 -18.55 -4.02
CA LEU A 13 -9.65 -18.99 -4.28
C LEU A 13 -9.23 -18.72 -5.73
N LYS A 14 -10.09 -19.05 -6.69
CA LYS A 14 -9.82 -18.80 -8.11
C LYS A 14 -9.69 -17.31 -8.42
N LYS A 15 -10.53 -16.48 -7.79
CA LYS A 15 -10.45 -15.02 -7.92
C LYS A 15 -9.15 -14.47 -7.35
N ILE A 16 -8.70 -14.97 -6.18
CA ILE A 16 -7.42 -14.59 -5.57
C ILE A 16 -6.25 -15.00 -6.47
N GLU A 17 -6.28 -16.19 -7.07
CA GLU A 17 -5.24 -16.65 -8.00
C GLU A 17 -5.17 -15.78 -9.28
N ASP A 18 -6.31 -15.39 -9.83
CA ASP A 18 -6.38 -14.53 -11.00
C ASP A 18 -5.93 -13.09 -10.67
N GLU A 19 -6.30 -12.56 -9.50
CA GLU A 19 -5.79 -11.28 -8.99
C GLU A 19 -4.27 -11.33 -8.75
N LYS A 20 -3.74 -12.44 -8.23
CA LYS A 20 -2.31 -12.64 -8.01
C LYS A 20 -1.51 -12.59 -9.32
N LYS A 21 -2.03 -13.15 -10.42
CA LYS A 21 -1.38 -13.08 -11.75
C LYS A 21 -1.32 -11.66 -12.33
N LEU A 22 -2.26 -10.79 -11.96
CA LEU A 22 -2.27 -9.37 -12.36
C LEU A 22 -1.26 -8.51 -11.57
N VAL A 23 -0.72 -9.02 -10.46
CA VAL A 23 0.19 -8.28 -9.57
C VAL A 23 1.64 -8.31 -10.08
N THR A 24 2.07 -9.30 -10.86
CA THR A 24 3.49 -9.68 -11.02
C THR A 24 4.38 -8.82 -11.94
N GLY A 25 4.02 -7.56 -12.23
CA GLY A 25 4.95 -6.64 -12.90
C GLY A 25 4.54 -5.18 -12.85
N GLN A 26 3.27 -4.89 -13.16
CA GLN A 26 2.75 -3.52 -13.10
C GLN A 26 2.70 -2.98 -11.67
N ASN A 27 2.50 -3.84 -10.67
CA ASN A 27 2.44 -3.43 -9.26
C ASN A 27 3.78 -2.92 -8.73
N LEU A 28 4.89 -3.55 -9.13
CA LEU A 28 6.22 -3.11 -8.71
C LEU A 28 6.55 -1.72 -9.29
N ASN A 29 6.26 -1.50 -10.57
CA ASN A 29 6.50 -0.19 -11.21
C ASN A 29 5.67 0.92 -10.56
N LEU A 30 4.41 0.64 -10.20
CA LEU A 30 3.55 1.58 -9.49
C LEU A 30 4.08 1.89 -8.09
N LEU A 31 4.48 0.86 -7.33
CA LEU A 31 5.11 1.07 -6.02
C LEU A 31 6.37 1.93 -6.14
N LEU A 32 7.29 1.59 -7.06
CA LEU A 32 8.52 2.36 -7.26
C LEU A 32 8.22 3.81 -7.70
N GLY A 33 7.17 4.03 -8.48
CA GLY A 33 6.69 5.36 -8.85
C GLY A 33 6.22 6.14 -7.62
N ASP A 34 5.35 5.56 -6.81
CA ASP A 34 4.85 6.16 -5.57
C ASP A 34 6.00 6.49 -4.60
N LEU A 35 6.96 5.58 -4.41
CA LEU A 35 8.12 5.81 -3.55
C LEU A 35 8.95 7.00 -4.03
N LYS A 36 9.22 7.09 -5.34
CA LYS A 36 9.95 8.23 -5.93
C LYS A 36 9.21 9.54 -5.71
N MET A 37 7.89 9.57 -5.92
CA MET A 37 7.08 10.78 -5.73
C MET A 37 7.02 11.19 -4.26
N MET A 38 6.95 10.24 -3.32
CA MET A 38 6.97 10.55 -1.89
C MET A 38 8.31 11.13 -1.44
N THR A 39 9.42 10.51 -1.83
CA THR A 39 10.75 11.04 -1.52
C THR A 39 10.96 12.43 -2.15
N ALA A 40 10.55 12.63 -3.40
CA ALA A 40 10.64 13.92 -4.06
C ALA A 40 9.77 14.98 -3.35
N TYR A 41 8.56 14.63 -2.93
CA TYR A 41 7.70 15.53 -2.15
C TYR A 41 8.35 15.96 -0.84
N GLU A 42 8.91 15.01 -0.07
CA GLU A 42 9.60 15.31 1.19
C GLU A 42 10.79 16.25 0.97
N MET A 43 11.62 15.98 -0.04
CA MET A 43 12.74 16.84 -0.40
C MET A 43 12.25 18.24 -0.78
N SER A 44 11.26 18.35 -1.66
CA SER A 44 10.71 19.64 -2.09
C SER A 44 10.09 20.44 -0.95
N SER A 45 9.50 19.76 0.04
CA SER A 45 9.00 20.40 1.27
C SER A 45 10.12 21.09 2.05
N GLU A 46 11.30 20.47 2.17
CA GLU A 46 12.48 21.07 2.83
C GLU A 46 12.96 22.35 2.11
N TRP A 47 12.87 22.36 0.77
CA TRP A 47 13.18 23.54 -0.06
C TRP A 47 12.03 24.54 -0.20
N LYS A 48 10.85 24.24 0.36
CA LYS A 48 9.60 25.01 0.20
C LYS A 48 9.17 25.19 -1.26
N ASP A 49 9.50 24.23 -2.12
CA ASP A 49 9.09 24.20 -3.53
C ASP A 49 7.68 23.61 -3.65
N THR A 50 6.68 24.48 -3.48
CA THR A 50 5.27 24.10 -3.51
C THR A 50 4.80 23.59 -4.87
N ASN A 51 5.45 24.01 -5.97
CA ASN A 51 5.11 23.55 -7.31
C ASN A 51 5.52 22.09 -7.48
N MET A 52 6.75 21.74 -7.12
CA MET A 52 7.21 20.37 -7.18
C MET A 52 6.44 19.47 -6.21
N MET A 53 6.14 19.95 -4.99
CA MET A 53 5.26 19.22 -4.07
C MET A 53 3.90 18.89 -4.70
N ASN A 54 3.27 19.85 -5.38
CA ASN A 54 2.01 19.62 -6.07
C ASN A 54 2.15 18.62 -7.23
N GLU A 55 3.23 18.71 -7.99
CA GLU A 55 3.51 17.78 -9.09
C GLU A 55 3.70 16.35 -8.59
N CYS A 56 4.52 16.16 -7.55
CA CYS A 56 4.71 14.85 -6.91
C CYS A 56 3.40 14.29 -6.38
N PHE A 57 2.59 15.12 -5.72
CA PHE A 57 1.28 14.70 -5.24
C PHE A 57 0.37 14.30 -6.40
N ASN A 58 0.27 15.10 -7.47
CA ASN A 58 -0.62 14.80 -8.59
C ASN A 58 -0.19 13.57 -9.41
N ASN A 59 1.12 13.29 -9.46
CA ASN A 59 1.69 12.14 -10.18
C ASN A 59 1.73 10.84 -9.37
N PHE A 60 1.23 10.85 -8.13
CA PHE A 60 1.01 9.61 -7.37
C PHE A 60 0.00 8.70 -8.09
N SER A 61 0.08 7.39 -7.85
CA SER A 61 -0.78 6.41 -8.53
C SER A 61 -2.22 6.33 -7.99
N TRP A 62 -2.87 7.47 -7.74
CA TRP A 62 -4.22 7.56 -7.15
C TRP A 62 -5.32 6.78 -7.87
N PHE A 63 -5.11 6.47 -9.14
CA PHE A 63 -6.09 5.76 -9.98
C PHE A 63 -5.94 4.23 -9.93
N ASP A 64 -5.05 3.69 -9.09
CA ASP A 64 -4.98 2.25 -8.86
C ASP A 64 -6.21 1.77 -8.08
N SER A 65 -7.23 1.32 -8.82
CA SER A 65 -8.52 0.90 -8.27
C SER A 65 -8.43 -0.23 -7.25
N ARG A 66 -7.36 -1.05 -7.28
CA ARG A 66 -7.13 -2.12 -6.31
C ARG A 66 -6.81 -1.52 -4.94
N ILE A 67 -5.91 -0.53 -4.92
CA ILE A 67 -5.50 0.14 -3.69
C ILE A 67 -6.64 0.99 -3.16
N LEU A 68 -7.35 1.71 -4.03
CA LEU A 68 -8.52 2.51 -3.64
C LEU A 68 -9.56 1.66 -2.88
N LYS A 69 -9.84 0.45 -3.36
CA LYS A 69 -10.76 -0.50 -2.68
C LYS A 69 -10.16 -1.04 -1.37
N ASN A 70 -8.85 -1.20 -1.30
CA ASN A 70 -8.16 -1.79 -0.16
C ASN A 70 -7.92 -0.82 1.00
N ILE A 71 -8.02 0.51 0.80
CA ILE A 71 -7.81 1.51 1.87
C ILE A 71 -8.66 1.19 3.10
N GLN A 72 -9.94 0.91 2.90
CA GLN A 72 -10.85 0.61 4.01
C GLN A 72 -10.48 -0.69 4.73
N ASN A 73 -9.95 -1.69 4.01
CA ASN A 73 -9.48 -2.92 4.63
C ASN A 73 -8.28 -2.64 5.54
N TYR A 74 -7.31 -1.84 5.09
CA TYR A 74 -6.18 -1.44 5.94
C TYR A 74 -6.64 -0.64 7.17
N LEU A 75 -7.56 0.32 7.02
CA LEU A 75 -8.07 1.10 8.14
C LEU A 75 -8.82 0.26 9.18
N ASN A 76 -9.47 -0.82 8.74
CA ASN A 76 -10.19 -1.77 9.58
C ASN A 76 -9.34 -2.96 10.05
N ALA A 77 -8.09 -3.09 9.59
CA ALA A 77 -7.19 -4.17 9.98
C ALA A 77 -6.94 -4.17 11.49
N ASP A 78 -6.74 -5.33 12.09
CA ASP A 78 -6.44 -5.39 13.52
C ASP A 78 -5.08 -4.75 13.85
N GLU A 79 -4.81 -4.56 15.15
CA GLU A 79 -3.58 -3.92 15.62
C GLU A 79 -2.32 -4.68 15.18
N VAL A 80 -2.38 -6.02 15.12
CA VAL A 80 -1.22 -6.86 14.79
C VAL A 80 -0.89 -6.72 13.31
N GLU A 81 -1.89 -6.85 12.44
CA GLU A 81 -1.73 -6.67 11.00
C GLU A 81 -1.27 -5.25 10.68
N ARG A 82 -1.93 -4.24 11.25
CA ARG A 82 -1.58 -2.83 11.05
C ARG A 82 -0.15 -2.54 11.49
N SER A 83 0.29 -3.07 12.63
CA SER A 83 1.66 -2.90 13.14
C SER A 83 2.71 -3.49 12.19
N LYS A 84 2.43 -4.63 11.55
CA LYS A 84 3.33 -5.21 10.53
C LYS A 84 3.44 -4.30 9.31
N ILE A 85 2.32 -3.78 8.83
CA ILE A 85 2.30 -2.85 7.70
C ILE A 85 3.01 -1.54 8.04
N ASP A 86 2.78 -0.99 9.23
CA ASP A 86 3.43 0.22 9.71
C ASP A 86 4.94 0.01 9.90
N TYR A 87 5.37 -1.17 10.37
CA TYR A 87 6.79 -1.52 10.44
C TYR A 87 7.44 -1.52 9.04
N ALA A 88 6.83 -2.21 8.08
CA ALA A 88 7.33 -2.24 6.71
C ALA A 88 7.35 -0.85 6.06
N TYR A 89 6.33 -0.03 6.33
CA TYR A 89 6.30 1.36 5.88
C TYR A 89 7.42 2.20 6.52
N ASN A 90 7.63 2.08 7.83
CA ASN A 90 8.65 2.84 8.55
C ASN A 90 10.08 2.44 8.14
N ALA A 91 10.28 1.21 7.66
CA ALA A 91 11.55 0.80 7.05
C ALA A 91 11.85 1.56 5.75
N LEU A 92 10.82 2.03 5.03
CA LEU A 92 10.94 2.85 3.83
C LEU A 92 11.01 4.36 4.16
N PHE A 93 10.19 4.81 5.10
CA PHE A 93 10.06 6.22 5.51
C PHE A 93 10.15 6.34 7.04
N PRO A 94 11.36 6.41 7.61
CA PRO A 94 11.56 6.39 9.07
C PRO A 94 11.20 7.72 9.76
N LYS A 95 11.11 8.82 8.99
CA LYS A 95 10.76 10.14 9.51
C LYS A 95 9.25 10.20 9.78
N PRO A 96 8.81 10.57 11.00
CA PRO A 96 7.39 10.73 11.27
C PRO A 96 6.83 11.90 10.45
N ILE A 97 5.63 11.70 9.90
CA ILE A 97 4.93 12.71 9.11
C ILE A 97 4.30 13.74 10.03
N ASP A 98 4.41 15.02 9.66
CA ASP A 98 3.66 16.08 10.32
C ASP A 98 2.16 15.90 10.06
N ILE A 99 1.37 15.79 11.13
CA ILE A 99 -0.09 15.67 11.07
C ILE A 99 -0.77 16.84 10.35
N LYS A 100 -0.09 17.99 10.21
CA LYS A 100 -0.59 19.16 9.48
C LYS A 100 -0.40 19.05 7.96
N ASP A 101 0.52 18.22 7.49
CA ASP A 101 0.73 17.99 6.05
C ASP A 101 -0.27 16.96 5.53
N THR A 102 -1.45 17.43 5.15
CA THR A 102 -2.55 16.57 4.70
C THR A 102 -2.18 15.74 3.47
N LYS A 103 -1.38 16.29 2.54
CA LYS A 103 -0.96 15.59 1.32
C LYS A 103 0.00 14.46 1.64
N LEU A 104 0.99 14.71 2.47
CA LEU A 104 1.95 13.68 2.87
C LEU A 104 1.26 12.56 3.65
N ASN A 105 0.29 12.90 4.52
CA ASN A 105 -0.54 11.92 5.21
C ASN A 105 -1.36 11.06 4.24
N MET A 106 -1.94 11.66 3.18
CA MET A 106 -2.65 10.90 2.14
C MET A 106 -1.73 9.96 1.36
N MET A 107 -0.53 10.42 0.98
CA MET A 107 0.48 9.60 0.29
C MET A 107 0.94 8.42 1.16
N SER A 108 1.15 8.66 2.46
CA SER A 108 1.47 7.63 3.43
C SER A 108 0.37 6.58 3.55
N LEU A 109 -0.88 7.00 3.73
CA LEU A 109 -2.03 6.10 3.79
C LEU A 109 -2.14 5.25 2.52
N TRP A 110 -1.87 5.84 1.36
CA TRP A 110 -1.88 5.13 0.08
C TRP A 110 -0.81 4.03 0.00
N ILE A 111 0.43 4.34 0.35
CA ILE A 111 1.52 3.37 0.36
C ILE A 111 1.25 2.26 1.38
N LYS A 112 0.79 2.59 2.60
CA LYS A 112 0.42 1.59 3.60
C LYS A 112 -0.69 0.67 3.10
N SER A 113 -1.71 1.24 2.44
CA SER A 113 -2.79 0.46 1.83
C SER A 113 -2.30 -0.43 0.68
N ARG A 114 -1.26 0.00 -0.07
CA ARG A 114 -0.59 -0.81 -1.09
C ARG A 114 0.23 -1.95 -0.49
N ILE A 115 0.99 -1.70 0.58
CA ILE A 115 1.73 -2.73 1.32
C ILE A 115 0.75 -3.75 1.89
N HIS A 116 -0.34 -3.29 2.52
CA HIS A 116 -1.42 -4.14 3.02
C HIS A 116 -2.03 -5.01 1.92
N TYR A 117 -2.35 -4.41 0.76
CA TYR A 117 -2.88 -5.16 -0.39
C TYR A 117 -1.90 -6.23 -0.87
N ASN A 118 -0.61 -5.94 -0.91
CA ASN A 118 0.38 -6.93 -1.35
C ASN A 118 0.54 -8.07 -0.32
N ASN A 119 0.47 -7.73 0.97
CA ASN A 119 0.59 -8.67 2.09
C ASN A 119 -0.49 -9.76 2.06
N THR A 120 -1.68 -9.48 1.50
CA THR A 120 -2.74 -10.50 1.37
C THR A 120 -2.40 -11.61 0.36
N PHE A 121 -1.53 -11.35 -0.62
CA PHE A 121 -1.13 -12.33 -1.65
C PHE A 121 0.28 -12.88 -1.44
N PHE A 122 1.15 -12.04 -0.89
CA PHE A 122 2.56 -12.32 -0.61
C PHE A 122 2.88 -11.77 0.79
N PRO A 123 2.62 -12.57 1.84
CA PRO A 123 2.83 -12.14 3.21
C PRO A 123 4.25 -11.63 3.45
N LEU A 124 4.37 -10.57 4.25
CA LEU A 124 5.65 -10.01 4.66
C LEU A 124 6.35 -10.94 5.64
N HIS A 125 7.62 -11.23 5.36
CA HIS A 125 8.56 -11.89 6.27
C HIS A 125 9.53 -10.80 6.74
N LEU A 126 9.34 -10.35 7.99
CA LEU A 126 10.05 -9.18 8.54
C LEU A 126 11.10 -9.57 9.57
N SER A 127 11.05 -10.81 10.05
CA SER A 127 12.08 -11.42 10.89
C SER A 127 12.95 -12.36 10.06
N GLU A 128 14.24 -12.40 10.37
CA GLU A 128 15.18 -13.40 9.83
C GLU A 128 14.79 -14.84 10.20
N TYR A 129 13.88 -15.00 11.18
CA TYR A 129 13.39 -16.30 11.65
C TYR A 129 12.00 -16.68 11.10
N ASP A 130 11.39 -15.82 10.27
CA ASP A 130 10.11 -16.13 9.61
C ASP A 130 10.36 -17.13 8.46
N SER A 131 10.62 -18.39 8.80
CA SER A 131 10.82 -19.52 7.85
C SER A 131 9.62 -20.44 7.77
#